data_AF-A0A7V1BT11-F1
#
_entry.id   AF-A0A7V1BT11-F1
#
_cell.length_a   1.000
_cell.length_b   1.000
_cell.length_c   1.000
_cell.angle_alpha   90.00
_cell.angle_beta   90.00
_cell.angle_gamma   90.00
#
_symmetry.space_group_name_H-M   'P 1'
#
loop_
_entity.id
_entity.type
_entity.pdbx_description
1 polymer ?
#
loop_
_entity_poly.entity_id
_entity_poly.type
_entity_poly.pdbx_seq_one_letter_code
_entity_poly.pdbx_strand_id
1 'polypeptide(L)'
;MIDPAKYPVLSKVDFPADIKKLDAGELKTLCKDVREYMIDTISEIGGHFGGGLGTVELTVAVHKVFNTPHDLVVWDVGHQAYPHKILTGRKEALKRIRRLNGISGFLKRNESEYDAFGAGHASTSISAALGMAIARDLKKEDKKVI
;
A
#
# COMPACT_ATOMS: atom_id res chain seq x y z
N MET A 1 9.04 16.78 0.47
CA MET A 1 8.96 16.39 1.88
C MET A 1 7.55 16.65 2.35
N ILE A 2 6.96 15.68 3.05
CA ILE A 2 5.64 15.81 3.68
C ILE A 2 5.73 16.88 4.78
N ASP A 3 4.74 17.77 4.81
CA ASP A 3 4.60 18.80 5.84
C ASP A 3 4.18 18.16 7.18
N PRO A 4 5.04 18.18 8.23
CA PRO A 4 4.70 17.60 9.53
C PRO A 4 3.58 18.35 10.26
N ALA A 5 3.34 19.63 9.94
CA ALA A 5 2.25 20.38 10.53
C ALA A 5 0.89 19.94 9.97
N LYS A 6 0.86 19.56 8.68
CA LYS A 6 -0.35 19.08 8.00
C LYS A 6 -0.59 17.58 8.19
N TYR A 7 0.48 16.77 8.19
CA TYR A 7 0.40 15.30 8.30
C TYR A 7 1.31 14.79 9.45
N PRO A 8 0.90 15.00 10.72
CA PRO A 8 1.75 14.81 11.89
C PRO A 8 2.20 13.37 12.15
N VAL A 9 1.44 12.35 11.73
CA VAL A 9 1.81 10.94 11.87
C VAL A 9 2.39 10.38 10.58
N LEU A 10 1.80 10.70 9.43
CA LEU A 10 2.32 10.21 8.13
C LEU A 10 3.74 10.72 7.83
N SER A 11 4.10 11.92 8.32
CA SER A 11 5.47 12.45 8.22
C SER A 11 6.52 11.58 8.93
N LYS A 12 6.11 10.71 9.86
CA LYS A 12 6.98 9.80 10.62
C LYS A 12 6.93 8.34 10.14
N VAL A 13 6.10 8.03 9.16
CA VAL A 13 5.85 6.65 8.69
C VAL A 13 6.32 6.50 7.26
N ASP A 14 7.49 5.90 7.04
CA ASP A 14 7.99 5.62 5.69
C ASP A 14 7.69 4.18 5.27
N PHE A 15 7.76 3.24 6.21
CA PHE A 15 7.57 1.82 5.95
C PHE A 15 6.62 1.15 6.97
N PRO A 16 6.09 -0.05 6.67
CA PRO A 16 5.20 -0.77 7.58
C PRO A 16 5.78 -1.01 8.99
N ALA A 17 7.11 -1.10 9.11
CA ALA A 17 7.79 -1.21 10.41
C ALA A 17 7.53 -0.01 11.34
N ASP A 18 7.27 1.18 10.80
CA ASP A 18 6.93 2.36 11.59
C ASP A 18 5.49 2.31 12.09
N ILE A 19 4.57 1.79 11.27
CA ILE A 19 3.15 1.58 11.63
C ILE A 19 3.04 0.62 12.82
N LYS A 20 3.91 -0.39 12.89
CA LYS A 20 3.96 -1.34 14.01
C LYS A 20 4.26 -0.68 15.36
N LYS A 21 4.91 0.49 15.38
CA LYS A 21 5.23 1.23 16.61
C LYS A 21 4.08 2.11 17.12
N LEU A 22 3.10 2.40 16.26
CA LEU A 22 2.01 3.33 16.58
C LEU A 22 0.99 2.75 17.55
N ASP A 23 0.44 3.57 18.43
CA ASP A 23 -0.71 3.19 19.25
C ASP A 23 -2.06 3.31 18.49
N ALA A 24 -3.16 2.93 19.13
CA ALA A 24 -4.49 2.95 18.51
C ALA A 24 -4.98 4.37 18.15
N GLY A 25 -4.57 5.40 18.90
CA GLY A 25 -4.89 6.79 18.59
C GLY A 25 -4.09 7.29 17.40
N GLU A 26 -2.79 7.00 17.38
CA GLU A 26 -1.89 7.31 16.27
C GLU A 26 -2.30 6.60 14.98
N LEU A 27 -2.79 5.36 15.04
CA LEU A 27 -3.32 4.66 13.85
C LEU A 27 -4.53 5.38 13.25
N LYS A 28 -5.45 5.90 14.08
CA LYS A 28 -6.59 6.70 13.59
C LYS A 28 -6.12 7.98 12.91
N THR A 29 -5.13 8.65 13.51
CA THR A 29 -4.52 9.85 12.92
C THR A 29 -3.78 9.52 11.62
N LEU A 30 -3.05 8.40 11.56
CA LEU A 30 -2.41 7.94 10.33
C LEU A 30 -3.44 7.73 9.20
N CYS A 31 -4.59 7.10 9.48
CA CYS A 31 -5.65 6.96 8.50
C CYS A 31 -6.15 8.32 7.99
N LYS A 32 -6.33 9.30 8.88
CA LYS A 32 -6.70 10.66 8.50
C LYS A 32 -5.63 11.31 7.61
N ASP A 33 -4.36 11.27 8.04
CA ASP A 33 -3.24 11.86 7.30
C ASP A 33 -3.08 11.24 5.90
N VAL A 34 -3.16 9.91 5.78
CA VAL A 34 -3.08 9.20 4.49
C VAL A 34 -4.21 9.61 3.57
N ARG A 35 -5.44 9.72 4.11
CA ARG A 35 -6.61 10.16 3.36
C ARG A 35 -6.43 11.58 2.85
N GLU A 36 -6.05 12.52 3.71
CA GLU A 36 -5.82 13.92 3.35
C GLU A 36 -4.68 14.06 2.34
N TYR A 37 -3.55 13.40 2.57
CA TYR A 37 -2.41 13.42 1.65
C TYR A 37 -2.79 12.90 0.26
N MET A 38 -3.61 11.85 0.20
CA MET A 38 -4.10 11.31 -1.06
C MET A 38 -5.09 12.26 -1.75
N ILE A 39 -5.97 12.94 -1.00
CA ILE A 39 -6.85 14.01 -1.54
C ILE A 39 -6.00 15.11 -2.16
N ASP A 40 -5.03 15.64 -1.42
CA ASP A 40 -4.18 16.73 -1.89
C ASP A 40 -3.34 16.32 -3.11
N THR A 41 -2.78 15.10 -3.10
CA THR A 41 -1.88 14.66 -4.18
C THR A 41 -2.62 14.22 -5.44
N ILE A 42 -3.69 13.45 -5.30
CA ILE A 42 -4.36 12.81 -6.45
C ILE A 42 -5.38 13.73 -7.11
N SER A 43 -5.97 14.68 -6.38
CA SER A 43 -6.89 15.66 -6.98
C SER A 43 -6.24 16.52 -8.07
N GLU A 44 -4.94 16.85 -7.92
CA GLU A 44 -4.17 17.60 -8.92
C GLU A 44 -3.73 16.77 -10.12
N ILE A 45 -3.52 15.46 -9.94
CA ILE A 45 -2.94 14.57 -10.96
C ILE A 45 -4.03 13.83 -11.75
N GLY A 46 -5.15 13.52 -11.10
CA GLY A 46 -6.14 12.55 -11.57
C GLY A 46 -5.71 11.10 -11.36
N GLY A 47 -6.66 10.16 -11.43
CA GLY A 47 -6.40 8.74 -11.26
C GLY A 47 -7.48 7.99 -10.50
N HIS A 48 -7.13 6.81 -9.99
CA HIS A 48 -8.07 5.97 -9.23
C HIS A 48 -8.22 6.47 -7.81
N PHE A 49 -9.14 7.41 -7.64
CA PHE A 49 -9.30 8.17 -6.40
C PHE A 49 -10.24 7.48 -5.39
N GLY A 50 -11.46 7.14 -5.81
CA GLY A 50 -12.49 6.60 -4.93
C GLY A 50 -12.11 5.25 -4.30
N GLY A 51 -11.51 4.35 -5.08
CA GLY A 51 -11.08 3.04 -4.58
C GLY A 51 -10.02 3.14 -3.47
N GLY A 52 -9.04 4.03 -3.64
CA GLY A 52 -8.01 4.27 -2.63
C GLY A 52 -8.58 4.85 -1.33
N LEU A 53 -9.53 5.78 -1.41
CA LEU A 53 -10.16 6.37 -0.22
C LEU A 53 -10.89 5.34 0.63
N GLY A 54 -11.50 4.33 -0.01
CA GLY A 54 -12.22 3.25 0.66
C GLY A 54 -11.33 2.20 1.32
N THR A 55 -10.03 2.16 1.03
CA THR A 55 -9.09 1.13 1.53
C THR A 55 -8.05 1.66 2.50
N VAL A 56 -8.14 2.94 2.90
CA VAL A 56 -7.16 3.56 3.81
C VAL A 56 -7.03 2.78 5.11
N GLU A 57 -8.14 2.60 5.84
CA GLU A 57 -8.15 1.89 7.13
C GLU A 57 -7.73 0.42 6.97
N LEU A 58 -8.21 -0.24 5.92
CA LEU A 58 -7.85 -1.64 5.62
C LEU A 58 -6.34 -1.76 5.42
N THR A 59 -5.75 -0.86 4.64
CA THR A 59 -4.31 -0.88 4.34
C THR A 59 -3.49 -0.64 5.61
N VAL A 60 -3.88 0.34 6.43
CA VAL A 60 -3.21 0.60 7.71
C VAL A 60 -3.30 -0.62 8.63
N ALA A 61 -4.47 -1.24 8.73
CA ALA A 61 -4.66 -2.45 9.54
C ALA A 61 -3.83 -3.64 9.03
N VAL A 62 -3.82 -3.87 7.72
CA VAL A 62 -3.01 -4.93 7.08
C VAL A 62 -1.53 -4.74 7.41
N HIS A 63 -0.99 -3.55 7.21
CA HIS A 63 0.43 -3.28 7.49
C HIS A 63 0.77 -3.20 8.98
N LYS A 64 -0.23 -2.93 9.85
CA LYS A 64 -0.07 -3.03 11.31
C LYS A 64 0.10 -4.50 11.72
N VAL A 65 -0.79 -5.37 11.24
CA VAL A 65 -0.88 -6.77 11.67
C VAL A 65 0.18 -7.63 10.99
N PHE A 66 0.24 -7.62 9.67
CA PHE A 66 1.13 -8.50 8.89
C PHE A 66 2.54 -7.94 8.77
N ASN A 67 3.51 -8.82 8.55
CA ASN A 67 4.93 -8.47 8.43
C ASN A 67 5.34 -8.34 6.97
N THR A 68 4.83 -7.34 6.25
CA THR A 68 5.23 -7.11 4.86
C THR A 68 6.66 -6.55 4.79
N PRO A 69 7.50 -6.95 3.81
CA PRO A 69 7.18 -7.75 2.62
C PRO A 69 7.40 -9.26 2.82
N HIS A 70 7.74 -9.74 4.02
CA HIS A 70 7.86 -11.18 4.29
C HIS A 70 6.51 -11.88 4.07
N ASP A 71 5.45 -11.35 4.68
CA ASP A 71 4.08 -11.70 4.38
C ASP A 71 3.65 -11.05 3.06
N LEU A 72 2.93 -11.81 2.23
CA LEU A 72 2.53 -11.40 0.89
C LEU A 72 1.09 -10.89 0.94
N VAL A 73 0.89 -9.63 0.57
CA VAL A 73 -0.45 -9.03 0.44
C VAL A 73 -0.77 -8.85 -1.04
N VAL A 74 -1.85 -9.49 -1.50
CA VAL A 74 -2.28 -9.46 -2.89
C VAL A 74 -3.49 -8.56 -3.04
N TRP A 75 -3.35 -7.48 -3.81
CA TRP A 75 -4.46 -6.61 -4.17
C TRP A 75 -4.97 -6.95 -5.57
N ASP A 76 -6.26 -7.30 -5.68
CA ASP A 76 -6.88 -7.52 -7.00
C ASP A 76 -7.01 -6.19 -7.76
N VAL A 77 -6.62 -6.16 -9.04
CA VAL A 77 -6.47 -4.95 -9.89
C VAL A 77 -5.44 -3.93 -9.37
N GLY A 78 -5.38 -3.65 -8.07
CA GLY A 78 -4.42 -2.72 -7.46
C GLY A 78 -4.72 -1.23 -7.66
N HIS A 79 -5.86 -0.86 -8.26
CA HIS A 79 -6.27 0.54 -8.43
C HIS A 79 -6.63 1.22 -7.11
N GLN A 80 -7.03 0.44 -6.12
CA GLN A 80 -7.35 0.82 -4.74
C GLN A 80 -6.11 0.85 -3.83
N ALA A 81 -4.92 0.55 -4.34
CA ALA A 81 -3.72 0.33 -3.53
C ALA A 81 -2.82 1.59 -3.40
N TYR A 82 -3.37 2.80 -3.58
CA TYR A 82 -2.60 4.03 -3.37
C TYR A 82 -2.18 4.22 -1.91
N PRO A 83 -3.05 3.97 -0.91
CA PRO A 83 -2.61 3.93 0.50
C PRO A 83 -1.46 2.94 0.71
N HIS A 84 -1.49 1.79 0.04
CA HIS A 84 -0.42 0.80 0.13
C HIS A 84 0.90 1.35 -0.39
N LYS A 85 0.91 2.03 -1.56
CA LYS A 85 2.12 2.69 -2.07
C LYS A 85 2.63 3.79 -1.13
N ILE A 86 1.73 4.62 -0.60
CA ILE A 86 2.05 5.66 0.39
C ILE A 86 2.80 5.05 1.58
N LEU A 87 2.27 3.96 2.15
CA LEU A 87 2.78 3.35 3.38
C LEU A 87 3.96 2.38 3.18
N THR A 88 4.49 2.30 1.96
CA THR A 88 5.61 1.40 1.58
C THR A 88 6.68 2.18 0.82
N GLY A 89 7.06 3.33 1.36
CA GLY A 89 8.18 4.15 0.90
C GLY A 89 7.94 5.00 -0.36
N ARG A 90 6.72 5.02 -0.91
CA ARG A 90 6.46 5.68 -2.21
C ARG A 90 5.62 6.95 -2.13
N LYS A 91 5.54 7.59 -0.96
CA LYS A 91 4.79 8.85 -0.75
C LYS A 91 5.13 9.93 -1.76
N GLU A 92 6.41 10.27 -1.90
CA GLU A 92 6.87 11.33 -2.82
C GLU A 92 6.74 10.89 -4.28
N ALA A 93 7.00 9.61 -4.57
CA ALA A 93 6.85 9.05 -5.91
C ALA A 93 5.39 9.09 -6.40
N LEU A 94 4.41 9.03 -5.49
CA LEU A 94 2.99 9.15 -5.79
C LEU A 94 2.64 10.44 -6.54
N LYS A 95 3.39 11.54 -6.31
CA LYS A 95 3.20 12.81 -7.02
C LYS A 95 3.45 12.71 -8.54
N ARG A 96 4.05 11.60 -9.00
CA ARG A 96 4.29 11.29 -10.41
C ARG A 96 3.56 10.02 -10.86
N ILE A 97 2.57 9.54 -10.12
CA ILE A 97 1.81 8.34 -10.49
C ILE A 97 1.17 8.50 -11.88
N ARG A 98 1.17 7.42 -12.68
CA ARG A 98 0.62 7.35 -14.06
C ARG A 98 1.27 8.32 -15.07
N ARG A 99 2.33 9.02 -14.71
CA ARG A 99 3.09 9.86 -15.63
C ARG A 99 4.22 9.06 -16.28
N LEU A 100 4.66 9.49 -17.45
CA LEU A 100 5.86 8.94 -18.08
C LEU A 100 7.04 9.06 -17.10
N ASN A 101 7.80 7.97 -16.97
CA ASN A 101 8.91 7.83 -16.01
C ASN A 101 8.51 8.02 -14.53
N GLY A 102 7.22 7.92 -14.22
CA GLY A 102 6.69 7.85 -12.86
C GLY A 102 6.29 6.45 -12.46
N ILE A 103 5.68 6.31 -11.28
CA ILE A 103 5.21 5.02 -10.78
C ILE A 103 3.89 4.60 -11.42
N SER A 104 3.66 3.29 -11.48
CA SER A 104 2.47 2.68 -12.04
C SER A 104 1.21 3.10 -11.28
N GLY A 105 0.10 3.23 -12.00
CA GLY A 105 -1.24 3.41 -11.41
C GLY A 105 -1.82 2.15 -10.76
N PHE A 106 -1.09 1.03 -10.83
CA PHE A 106 -1.40 -0.26 -10.23
C PHE A 106 -0.16 -0.80 -9.51
N LEU A 107 -0.30 -1.92 -8.79
CA LEU A 107 0.86 -2.59 -8.20
C LEU A 107 1.74 -3.23 -9.28
N LYS A 108 3.06 -3.18 -9.09
CA LYS A 108 4.04 -3.67 -10.06
C LYS A 108 5.24 -4.26 -9.32
N ARG A 109 5.47 -5.57 -9.48
CA ARG A 109 6.51 -6.32 -8.76
C ARG A 109 7.94 -5.75 -8.88
N ASN A 110 8.28 -5.14 -10.02
CA ASN A 110 9.60 -4.54 -10.21
C ASN A 110 9.70 -3.08 -9.73
N GLU A 111 8.59 -2.49 -9.25
CA GLU A 111 8.56 -1.16 -8.67
C GLU A 111 8.77 -1.19 -7.14
N SER A 112 8.34 -2.27 -6.48
CA SER A 112 8.49 -2.41 -5.02
C SER A 112 8.43 -3.87 -4.59
N GLU A 113 9.21 -4.24 -3.58
CA GLU A 113 9.13 -5.55 -2.91
C GLU A 113 7.80 -5.78 -2.20
N TYR A 114 7.07 -4.71 -1.87
CA TYR A 114 5.75 -4.78 -1.23
C TYR A 114 4.62 -5.10 -2.23
N ASP A 115 4.88 -4.96 -3.52
CA ASP A 115 3.91 -5.25 -4.59
C ASP A 115 3.98 -6.75 -4.94
N ALA A 116 3.49 -7.63 -4.07
CA ALA A 116 3.63 -9.09 -4.21
C ALA A 116 3.11 -9.63 -5.56
N PHE A 117 2.06 -9.01 -6.10
CA PHE A 117 1.49 -9.32 -7.40
C PHE A 117 1.16 -8.03 -8.18
N GLY A 118 1.35 -8.06 -9.49
CA GLY A 118 1.06 -6.92 -10.37
C GLY A 118 0.08 -7.32 -11.47
N ALA A 119 -1.20 -7.03 -11.26
CA ALA A 119 -2.25 -7.23 -12.26
C ALA A 119 -3.06 -5.94 -12.42
N GLY A 120 -3.36 -5.57 -13.66
CA GLY A 120 -4.38 -4.55 -13.97
C GLY A 120 -5.74 -5.16 -14.33
N HIS A 121 -5.77 -6.43 -14.75
CA HIS A 121 -7.02 -7.17 -14.96
C HIS A 121 -7.55 -7.69 -13.63
N ALA A 122 -8.88 -7.66 -13.49
CA ALA A 122 -9.58 -8.11 -12.31
C ALA A 122 -9.61 -9.65 -12.19
N SER A 123 -9.92 -10.12 -10.99
CA SER A 123 -10.18 -11.52 -10.64
C SER A 123 -8.97 -12.45 -10.77
N THR A 124 -7.77 -11.89 -10.62
CA THR A 124 -6.50 -12.63 -10.73
C THR A 124 -5.83 -12.88 -9.37
N SER A 125 -6.22 -12.14 -8.33
CA SER A 125 -5.63 -12.19 -7.00
C SER A 125 -5.72 -13.57 -6.34
N ILE A 126 -6.89 -14.20 -6.33
CA ILE A 126 -7.11 -15.47 -5.63
C ILE A 126 -6.26 -16.58 -6.23
N SER A 127 -6.23 -16.71 -7.56
CA SER A 127 -5.39 -17.70 -8.24
C SER A 127 -3.90 -17.44 -7.99
N ALA A 128 -3.47 -16.18 -7.99
CA ALA A 128 -2.09 -15.81 -7.67
C ALA A 128 -1.73 -16.14 -6.22
N ALA A 129 -2.58 -15.76 -5.26
CA ALA A 129 -2.42 -16.03 -3.84
C ALA A 129 -2.38 -17.53 -3.55
N LEU A 130 -3.23 -18.33 -4.20
CA LEU A 130 -3.20 -19.79 -4.09
C LEU A 130 -1.83 -20.36 -4.53
N GLY A 131 -1.33 -19.93 -5.70
CA GLY A 131 -0.02 -20.35 -6.17
C GLY A 131 1.12 -19.95 -5.22
N MET A 132 1.05 -18.74 -4.65
CA MET A 132 2.01 -18.26 -3.65
C MET A 132 1.95 -19.09 -2.35
N ALA A 133 0.76 -19.44 -1.89
CA ALA A 133 0.56 -20.27 -0.69
C ALA A 133 1.08 -21.69 -0.90
N ILE A 134 0.80 -22.32 -2.05
CA ILE A 134 1.34 -23.64 -2.39
C ILE A 134 2.87 -23.60 -2.44
N ALA A 135 3.46 -22.57 -3.07
CA ALA A 135 4.91 -22.43 -3.14
C ALA A 135 5.55 -22.27 -1.75
N ARG A 136 4.92 -21.50 -0.85
CA ARG A 136 5.34 -21.40 0.56
C ARG A 136 5.34 -22.78 1.23
N ASP A 137 4.25 -23.53 1.11
CA ASP A 137 4.09 -24.82 1.80
C ASP A 137 5.13 -25.84 1.32
N LEU A 138 5.39 -25.89 0.01
CA LEU A 138 6.43 -26.73 -0.59
C LEU A 138 7.84 -26.37 -0.10
N LYS A 139 8.10 -25.07 0.13
CA LYS A 139 9.37 -24.57 0.67
C LYS A 139 9.46 -24.66 2.20
N LYS A 140 8.39 -25.07 2.88
CA LYS A 140 8.29 -25.10 4.36
C LYS A 140 8.55 -23.73 4.99
N GLU A 141 8.13 -22.67 4.32
CA GLU A 141 8.19 -21.29 4.81
C GLU A 141 6.92 -20.98 5.65
N ASP A 142 6.98 -20.00 6.56
CA ASP A 142 5.89 -19.70 7.50
C ASP A 142 5.13 -18.39 7.18
N LYS A 143 5.54 -17.69 6.10
CA LYS A 143 4.93 -16.42 5.68
C LYS A 143 3.43 -16.52 5.46
N LYS A 144 2.71 -15.43 5.74
CA LYS A 144 1.29 -15.33 5.43
C LYS A 144 1.10 -14.90 3.97
N VAL A 145 0.03 -15.39 3.35
CA VAL A 145 -0.46 -14.92 2.05
C VAL A 145 -1.87 -14.43 2.30
N ILE A 146 -2.09 -13.15 2.04
CA ILE A 146 -3.32 -12.40 2.33
C ILE A 146 -3.90 -11.91 1.01
#